data_AF-A0A5T8WHG2-F1
#
_entry.id   AF-A0A5T8WHG2-F1
#
_cell.length_a   1.000
_cell.length_b   1.000
_cell.length_c   1.000
_cell.angle_alpha   90.00
_cell.angle_beta   90.00
_cell.angle_gamma   90.00
#
_symmetry.space_group_name_H-M   'P 1'
#
loop_
_entity.id
_entity.type
_entity.pdbx_description
1 polymer ?
#
loop_
_entity_poly.entity_id
_entity_poly.type
_entity_poly.pdbx_seq_one_letter_code
_entity_poly.pdbx_strand_id
1 'polypeptide(L)'
;GETVDFSGKKLTIECKAKFIGDGKLTFENLGSGSRIVHPHMQSQTVPYVISRWDSNGEWITEPSTIISTLTQSRTQGYAPTVNDVDIYNSLPDNVKNQNLISHLIISNSSGIDVFYPKATFGSYESFKNNNVKFWYPRDFYGDMSNCIAFTAWDSTDYYHGNYVIGGSTNYGSGSGVCFYRNDGGVGHDGGVIGGFTPYRCGESGVKTYQNEVNGISQRCYNLRFIDINPIETYYDGVDLNADYGTPTERQHDYTLAQYAWNNLPTNHIVSNIQAYKTHGVGIFGDGSTGFYRDIYASHSRGAGIFIKGSGKNFKNLTSIQNNAANTPGENQIILDGANIIDGVNIINYTQPTGLAIFAPNSTVTNLNAPSVPSSSINIGNIEGLVVGNLIHVQPNLANQTSAVYLNVVNTSVASKREDTIKIGPGASEVTRYVISGSSPRLTMRENHGDFGSVNIAFSGTVLPDEAVPDANSYAVYWDGTNLTALINHDGVLTRQKLTT
;
A
#
# COMPACT_ATOMS: atom_id res chain seq x y z
N GLY A 1 -11.33 9.33 37.16
CA GLY A 1 -12.28 8.85 36.15
C GLY A 1 -13.62 8.77 36.83
N GLU A 2 -14.63 9.42 36.27
CA GLU A 2 -16.01 9.32 36.72
C GLU A 2 -16.64 8.09 36.07
N THR A 3 -17.40 7.30 36.83
CA THR A 3 -18.10 6.12 36.32
C THR A 3 -19.59 6.25 36.59
N VAL A 4 -20.39 6.01 35.56
CA VAL A 4 -21.85 5.97 35.62
C VAL A 4 -22.32 4.54 35.32
N ASP A 5 -22.84 3.87 36.33
CA ASP A 5 -23.44 2.54 36.20
C ASP A 5 -24.92 2.66 35.79
N PHE A 6 -25.28 2.08 34.64
CA PHE A 6 -26.65 2.05 34.14
C PHE A 6 -27.42 0.79 34.55
N SER A 7 -26.79 -0.11 35.32
CA SER A 7 -27.39 -1.28 35.98
C SER A 7 -28.16 -2.19 35.02
N GLY A 8 -27.62 -2.42 33.83
CA GLY A 8 -28.19 -3.28 32.79
C GLY A 8 -29.41 -2.70 32.07
N LYS A 9 -29.77 -1.44 32.31
CA LYS A 9 -30.94 -0.83 31.68
C LYS A 9 -30.68 -0.61 30.19
N LYS A 10 -31.66 -0.98 29.37
CA LYS A 10 -31.68 -0.61 27.95
C LYS A 10 -32.17 0.83 27.81
N LEU A 11 -31.29 1.73 27.40
CA LEU A 11 -31.56 3.17 27.38
C LEU A 11 -31.38 3.76 25.99
N THR A 12 -32.07 4.88 25.76
CA THR A 12 -31.73 5.83 24.70
C THR A 12 -31.23 7.09 25.35
N ILE A 13 -29.92 7.34 25.24
CA ILE A 13 -29.25 8.52 25.77
C ILE A 13 -29.17 9.54 24.62
N GLU A 14 -30.08 10.51 24.63
CA GLU A 14 -30.13 11.58 23.63
C GLU A 14 -29.34 12.79 24.15
N CYS A 15 -28.15 13.03 23.62
CA CYS A 15 -27.26 14.10 24.05
C CYS A 15 -27.60 15.40 23.32
N LYS A 16 -28.00 16.42 24.09
CA LYS A 16 -28.24 17.80 23.61
C LYS A 16 -27.24 18.82 24.17
N ALA A 17 -26.23 18.33 24.88
CA ALA A 17 -25.16 19.09 25.50
C ALA A 17 -23.86 18.29 25.42
N LYS A 18 -22.75 18.96 25.75
CA LYS A 18 -21.41 18.38 25.75
C LYS A 18 -21.08 17.75 27.10
N PHE A 19 -20.30 16.68 27.08
CA PHE A 19 -19.55 16.21 28.24
C PHE A 19 -18.20 16.95 28.24
N ILE A 20 -17.97 17.81 29.23
CA ILE A 20 -16.79 18.67 29.30
C ILE A 20 -15.92 18.22 30.47
N GLY A 21 -14.67 17.88 30.19
CA GLY A 21 -13.72 17.49 31.23
C GLY A 21 -12.43 16.95 30.64
N ASP A 22 -11.36 17.07 31.43
CA ASP A 22 -10.10 16.37 31.19
C ASP A 22 -10.11 15.05 31.98
N GLY A 23 -9.74 13.94 31.33
CA GLY A 23 -9.76 12.60 31.88
C GLY A 23 -10.79 11.69 31.20
N LYS A 24 -11.28 10.72 31.98
CA LYS A 24 -12.14 9.62 31.52
C LYS A 24 -13.52 9.69 32.16
N LEU A 25 -14.55 9.58 31.34
CA LEU A 25 -15.93 9.30 31.73
C LEU A 25 -16.27 7.87 31.29
N THR A 26 -16.68 7.01 32.21
CA THR A 26 -17.02 5.62 31.92
C THR A 26 -18.52 5.40 32.03
N PHE A 27 -19.14 4.92 30.96
CA PHE A 27 -20.48 4.36 30.96
C PHE A 27 -20.38 2.84 31.11
N GLU A 28 -20.93 2.34 32.20
CA GLU A 28 -20.83 0.93 32.56
C GLU A 28 -22.20 0.26 32.64
N ASN A 29 -22.25 -1.03 32.29
CA ASN A 29 -23.44 -1.87 32.36
C ASN A 29 -24.66 -1.28 31.61
N LEU A 30 -24.48 -0.73 30.41
CA LEU A 30 -25.61 -0.44 29.53
C LEU A 30 -26.21 -1.75 29.00
N GLY A 31 -27.53 -1.88 29.10
CA GLY A 31 -28.24 -3.06 28.60
C GLY A 31 -28.16 -3.15 27.08
N SER A 32 -28.04 -4.36 26.55
CA SER A 32 -27.95 -4.60 25.11
C SER A 32 -29.13 -4.00 24.33
N GLY A 33 -28.82 -3.38 23.19
CA GLY A 33 -29.75 -2.60 22.38
C GLY A 33 -29.90 -1.15 22.83
N SER A 34 -29.08 -0.68 23.78
CA SER A 34 -29.02 0.75 24.12
C SER A 34 -28.45 1.57 22.98
N ARG A 35 -28.82 2.86 22.95
CA ARG A 35 -28.38 3.82 21.95
C ARG A 35 -27.85 5.08 22.63
N ILE A 36 -26.71 5.57 22.16
CA ILE A 36 -26.16 6.87 22.56
C ILE A 36 -26.18 7.75 21.31
N VAL A 37 -26.93 8.83 21.33
CA VAL A 37 -27.20 9.66 20.15
C VAL A 37 -26.62 11.05 20.35
N HIS A 38 -25.79 11.50 19.41
CA HIS A 38 -25.10 12.79 19.42
C HIS A 38 -24.21 13.07 20.64
N PRO A 39 -23.47 12.09 21.21
CA PRO A 39 -22.55 12.41 22.30
C PRO A 39 -21.46 13.37 21.79
N HIS A 40 -21.01 14.29 22.67
CA HIS A 40 -19.96 15.24 22.34
C HIS A 40 -18.98 15.36 23.52
N MET A 41 -17.81 14.74 23.38
CA MET A 41 -16.69 14.90 24.31
C MET A 41 -15.88 16.15 24.01
N GLN A 42 -15.56 16.95 25.02
CA GLN A 42 -14.72 18.15 24.86
C GLN A 42 -13.78 18.30 26.06
N SER A 43 -12.48 18.48 25.77
CA SER A 43 -11.50 18.80 26.82
C SER A 43 -11.82 20.11 27.52
N GLN A 44 -11.60 20.15 28.82
CA GLN A 44 -11.68 21.38 29.60
C GLN A 44 -10.48 22.28 29.32
N THR A 45 -9.28 21.70 29.27
CA THR A 45 -8.04 22.43 28.95
C THR A 45 -7.87 22.59 27.43
N VAL A 46 -7.36 23.74 26.98
CA VAL A 46 -6.94 23.93 25.59
C VAL A 46 -5.53 23.36 25.44
N PRO A 47 -5.31 22.31 24.62
CA PRO A 47 -4.00 21.68 24.47
C PRO A 47 -3.09 22.53 23.59
N TYR A 48 -1.78 22.28 23.70
CA TYR A 48 -0.81 22.72 22.70
C TYR A 48 -0.78 21.72 21.55
N VAL A 49 -0.87 22.21 20.32
CA VAL A 49 -0.91 21.41 19.09
C VAL A 49 0.03 21.97 18.05
N ILE A 50 0.46 21.10 17.14
CA ILE A 50 1.26 21.45 15.96
C ILE A 50 0.45 21.26 14.68
N SER A 51 0.84 21.96 13.62
CA SER A 51 0.43 21.69 12.25
C SER A 51 1.61 21.19 11.44
N ARG A 52 1.40 20.10 10.69
CA ARG A 52 2.34 19.61 9.68
C ARG A 52 1.97 20.05 8.27
N TRP A 53 1.07 21.01 8.14
CA TRP A 53 0.57 21.51 6.87
C TRP A 53 0.66 23.03 6.80
N ASP A 54 1.07 23.52 5.64
CA ASP A 54 1.09 24.94 5.32
C ASP A 54 -0.31 25.45 4.94
N SER A 55 -0.40 26.73 4.55
CA SER A 55 -1.66 27.35 4.14
C SER A 55 -2.25 26.82 2.84
N ASN A 56 -1.45 26.14 2.02
CA ASN A 56 -1.90 25.48 0.79
C ASN A 56 -2.33 24.03 1.04
N GLY A 57 -2.14 23.53 2.26
CA GLY A 57 -2.39 22.14 2.63
C GLY A 57 -1.25 21.20 2.29
N GLU A 58 -0.06 21.71 1.92
CA GLU A 58 1.10 20.86 1.65
C GLU A 58 1.86 20.52 2.94
N TRP A 59 2.49 19.34 2.95
CA TRP A 59 3.29 18.87 4.07
C TRP A 59 4.50 19.78 4.36
N ILE A 60 4.62 20.23 5.60
CA ILE A 60 5.81 20.86 6.15
C ILE A 60 6.75 19.75 6.61
N THR A 61 8.00 19.76 6.11
CA THR A 61 9.01 18.73 6.43
C THR A 61 10.13 19.26 7.31
N GLU A 62 10.31 20.57 7.36
CA GLU A 62 11.39 21.21 8.09
C GLU A 62 11.03 21.28 9.59
N PRO A 63 11.77 20.58 10.49
CA PRO A 63 11.43 20.49 11.91
C PRO A 63 11.23 21.85 12.59
N SER A 64 12.09 22.82 12.26
CA SER A 64 12.01 24.18 12.81
C SER A 64 10.72 24.91 12.39
N THR A 65 10.20 24.63 11.20
CA THR A 65 8.94 25.20 10.70
C THR A 65 7.73 24.50 11.33
N ILE A 66 7.80 23.18 11.57
CA ILE A 66 6.74 22.46 12.29
C ILE A 66 6.63 22.99 13.73
N ILE A 67 7.76 23.12 14.43
CA ILE A 67 7.80 23.64 15.81
C ILE A 67 7.24 25.07 15.87
N SER A 68 7.50 25.91 14.87
CA SER A 68 6.98 27.29 14.86
C SER A 68 5.46 27.37 14.66
N THR A 69 4.79 26.28 14.26
CA THR A 69 3.32 26.20 14.19
C THR A 69 2.65 25.95 15.54
N LEU A 70 3.42 25.66 16.59
CA LEU A 70 2.91 25.34 17.92
C LEU A 70 1.95 26.43 18.43
N THR A 71 0.71 26.02 18.73
CA THR A 71 -0.35 26.93 19.19
C THR A 71 -1.30 26.22 20.14
N GLN A 72 -2.17 26.98 20.82
CA GLN A 72 -3.24 26.40 21.63
C GLN A 72 -4.54 26.31 20.83
N SER A 73 -5.01 25.09 20.54
CA SER A 73 -6.24 24.86 19.77
C SER A 73 -6.81 23.47 20.07
N ARG A 74 -8.14 23.32 19.94
CA ARG A 74 -8.82 22.02 20.04
C ARG A 74 -9.19 21.41 18.69
N THR A 75 -8.96 22.13 17.60
CA THR A 75 -9.56 21.81 16.29
C THR A 75 -8.61 22.00 15.11
N GLN A 76 -7.38 22.46 15.33
CA GLN A 76 -6.44 22.75 14.26
C GLN A 76 -5.06 22.20 14.63
N GLY A 77 -4.74 21.01 14.13
CA GLY A 77 -3.54 20.27 14.50
C GLY A 77 -3.82 19.18 15.53
N TYR A 78 -2.77 18.48 15.93
CA TYR A 78 -2.81 17.47 16.99
C TYR A 78 -1.71 17.74 18.02
N ALA A 79 -1.88 17.18 19.22
CA ALA A 79 -0.92 17.32 20.30
C ALA A 79 0.28 16.40 20.03
N PRO A 80 1.52 16.90 19.99
CA PRO A 80 2.68 16.07 19.66
C PRO A 80 2.90 14.95 20.69
N THR A 81 3.42 13.83 20.22
CA THR A 81 3.76 12.63 21.01
C THR A 81 5.17 12.16 20.70
N VAL A 82 5.63 11.12 21.40
CA VAL A 82 6.92 10.48 21.13
C VAL A 82 7.07 9.96 19.69
N ASN A 83 5.96 9.77 18.98
CA ASN A 83 5.95 9.36 17.57
C ASN A 83 6.34 10.51 16.62
N ASP A 84 6.32 11.76 17.08
CA ASP A 84 6.85 12.92 16.35
C ASP A 84 8.37 13.00 16.46
N VAL A 85 9.06 11.92 16.07
CA VAL A 85 10.50 11.69 16.33
C VAL A 85 11.43 12.79 15.78
N ASP A 86 10.98 13.52 14.77
CA ASP A 86 11.68 14.61 14.10
C ASP A 86 11.71 15.91 14.93
N ILE A 87 10.74 16.11 15.82
CA ILE A 87 10.59 17.36 16.60
C ILE A 87 10.50 17.14 18.11
N TYR A 88 10.13 15.93 18.57
CA TYR A 88 9.67 15.72 19.95
C TYR A 88 10.70 16.15 21.00
N ASN A 89 11.98 15.86 20.78
CA ASN A 89 13.05 16.22 21.70
C ASN A 89 13.33 17.74 21.76
N SER A 90 12.91 18.49 20.74
CA SER A 90 13.06 19.95 20.67
C SER A 90 11.86 20.70 21.25
N LEU A 91 10.80 20.00 21.63
CA LEU A 91 9.62 20.61 22.22
C LEU A 91 9.83 21.01 23.69
N PRO A 92 9.25 22.12 24.15
CA PRO A 92 9.23 22.51 25.56
C PRO A 92 8.58 21.44 26.45
N ASP A 93 9.06 21.32 27.70
CA ASP A 93 8.56 20.32 28.64
C ASP A 93 7.06 20.46 28.94
N ASN A 94 6.53 21.68 28.98
CA ASN A 94 5.10 21.91 29.18
C ASN A 94 4.23 21.39 28.00
N VAL A 95 4.80 21.25 26.81
CA VAL A 95 4.13 20.65 25.64
C VAL A 95 4.26 19.14 25.69
N LYS A 96 5.45 18.59 25.98
CA LYS A 96 5.67 17.14 26.07
C LYS A 96 4.90 16.50 27.22
N ASN A 97 4.78 17.20 28.34
CA ASN A 97 4.13 16.69 29.55
C ASN A 97 2.62 16.95 29.56
N GLN A 98 2.03 17.49 28.49
CA GLN A 98 0.58 17.56 28.39
C GLN A 98 0.03 16.13 28.30
N ASN A 99 -0.83 15.75 29.23
CA ASN A 99 -1.54 14.47 29.18
C ASN A 99 -3.03 14.77 29.21
N LEU A 100 -3.51 15.31 28.07
CA LEU A 100 -4.84 15.85 27.93
C LEU A 100 -5.67 14.88 27.08
N ILE A 101 -6.64 14.24 27.72
CA ILE A 101 -7.62 13.38 27.08
C ILE A 101 -9.02 13.79 27.54
N SER A 102 -10.02 13.63 26.69
CA SER A 102 -11.44 13.80 27.05
C SER A 102 -12.21 12.63 26.48
N HIS A 103 -12.27 11.56 27.28
CA HIS A 103 -12.46 10.22 26.76
C HIS A 103 -13.73 9.58 27.33
N LEU A 104 -14.67 9.19 26.46
CA LEU A 104 -15.82 8.36 26.84
C LEU A 104 -15.48 6.88 26.67
N ILE A 105 -15.54 6.13 27.77
CA ILE A 105 -15.32 4.69 27.79
C ILE A 105 -16.68 4.00 27.95
N ILE A 106 -17.06 3.17 26.99
CA ILE A 106 -18.17 2.22 27.11
C ILE A 106 -17.56 0.90 27.59
N SER A 107 -17.94 0.45 28.78
CA SER A 107 -17.39 -0.75 29.42
C SER A 107 -18.49 -1.69 29.84
N ASN A 108 -18.26 -3.01 29.76
CA ASN A 108 -19.21 -4.04 30.18
C ASN A 108 -20.63 -3.85 29.59
N SER A 109 -20.67 -3.45 28.32
CA SER A 109 -21.85 -2.92 27.61
C SER A 109 -21.81 -3.36 26.15
N SER A 110 -22.26 -4.60 25.87
CA SER A 110 -22.29 -5.15 24.51
C SER A 110 -23.61 -4.88 23.77
N GLY A 111 -23.57 -4.75 22.45
CA GLY A 111 -24.76 -4.48 21.62
C GLY A 111 -25.22 -3.02 21.72
N ILE A 112 -24.28 -2.07 21.65
CA ILE A 112 -24.53 -0.64 21.81
C ILE A 112 -24.32 0.06 20.47
N ASP A 113 -25.28 0.87 20.06
CA ASP A 113 -25.10 1.77 18.92
C ASP A 113 -24.83 3.20 19.40
N VAL A 114 -23.75 3.79 18.91
CA VAL A 114 -23.38 5.19 19.13
C VAL A 114 -23.59 5.94 17.82
N PHE A 115 -24.57 6.83 17.76
CA PHE A 115 -24.94 7.57 16.55
C PHE A 115 -24.38 8.98 16.57
N TYR A 116 -23.72 9.36 15.48
CA TYR A 116 -23.19 10.69 15.21
C TYR A 116 -22.32 11.26 16.33
N PRO A 117 -21.32 10.50 16.85
CA PRO A 117 -20.45 11.00 17.90
C PRO A 117 -19.62 12.19 17.40
N LYS A 118 -19.45 13.17 18.28
CA LYS A 118 -18.62 14.36 18.08
C LYS A 118 -17.50 14.43 19.10
N ALA A 119 -16.44 15.14 18.77
CA ALA A 119 -15.35 15.40 19.70
C ALA A 119 -14.73 16.77 19.43
N THR A 120 -14.31 17.47 20.48
CA THR A 120 -13.50 18.67 20.37
C THR A 120 -12.31 18.51 21.30
N PHE A 121 -11.27 17.90 20.75
CA PHE A 121 -10.17 17.30 21.52
C PHE A 121 -10.70 16.27 22.52
N GLY A 122 -11.25 15.18 21.98
CA GLY A 122 -11.77 14.05 22.76
C GLY A 122 -11.80 12.76 21.96
N SER A 123 -12.16 11.66 22.60
CA SER A 123 -12.12 10.32 22.04
C SER A 123 -13.19 9.39 22.63
N TYR A 124 -13.33 8.20 22.03
CA TYR A 124 -14.25 7.15 22.46
C TYR A 124 -13.57 5.78 22.47
N GLU A 125 -13.85 4.99 23.51
CA GLU A 125 -13.34 3.63 23.67
C GLU A 125 -14.49 2.69 23.99
N SER A 126 -14.51 1.55 23.30
CA SER A 126 -15.31 0.39 23.66
C SER A 126 -14.39 -0.65 24.26
N PHE A 127 -14.37 -0.71 25.59
CA PHE A 127 -13.49 -1.60 26.36
C PHE A 127 -14.21 -2.92 26.66
N LYS A 128 -13.63 -4.02 26.17
CA LYS A 128 -14.10 -5.40 26.38
C LYS A 128 -15.58 -5.63 26.02
N ASN A 129 -16.06 -5.04 24.92
CA ASN A 129 -17.42 -5.25 24.45
C ASN A 129 -17.46 -5.94 23.10
N ASN A 130 -18.59 -6.60 22.85
CA ASN A 130 -18.97 -7.11 21.54
C ASN A 130 -20.12 -6.28 20.96
N ASN A 131 -20.27 -6.29 19.65
CA ASN A 131 -21.41 -5.70 18.96
C ASN A 131 -21.59 -4.19 19.23
N VAL A 132 -20.50 -3.44 19.42
CA VAL A 132 -20.55 -1.98 19.59
C VAL A 132 -20.28 -1.29 18.26
N LYS A 133 -21.17 -0.38 17.85
CA LYS A 133 -21.10 0.26 16.54
C LYS A 133 -21.12 1.77 16.67
N PHE A 134 -20.12 2.43 16.10
CA PHE A 134 -20.08 3.88 15.95
C PHE A 134 -20.54 4.25 14.55
N TRP A 135 -21.68 4.93 14.45
CA TRP A 135 -22.30 5.32 13.20
C TRP A 135 -22.04 6.79 12.91
N TYR A 136 -21.47 7.07 11.74
CA TYR A 136 -21.26 8.41 11.20
C TYR A 136 -20.62 9.41 12.18
N PRO A 137 -19.43 9.13 12.77
CA PRO A 137 -18.65 10.16 13.46
C PRO A 137 -18.52 11.41 12.59
N ARG A 138 -18.67 12.59 13.18
CA ARG A 138 -18.67 13.86 12.45
C ARG A 138 -18.28 15.00 13.36
N ASP A 139 -17.75 16.09 12.81
CA ASP A 139 -17.27 17.23 13.60
C ASP A 139 -16.36 16.74 14.76
N PHE A 140 -15.53 15.74 14.45
CA PHE A 140 -14.78 14.95 15.42
C PHE A 140 -13.32 15.33 15.34
N TYR A 141 -12.81 15.99 16.39
CA TYR A 141 -11.42 16.38 16.54
C TYR A 141 -10.80 15.58 17.69
N GLY A 142 -9.88 14.67 17.36
CA GLY A 142 -9.29 13.73 18.31
C GLY A 142 -8.41 14.38 19.37
N ASP A 143 -8.28 13.72 20.53
CA ASP A 143 -7.31 14.07 21.56
C ASP A 143 -5.98 13.32 21.38
N MET A 144 -5.20 13.17 22.47
CA MET A 144 -3.90 12.47 22.45
C MET A 144 -3.99 10.95 22.26
N SER A 145 -5.19 10.37 22.24
CA SER A 145 -5.41 8.94 22.05
C SER A 145 -5.86 8.61 20.62
N ASN A 146 -6.28 7.37 20.38
CA ASN A 146 -7.02 7.05 19.16
C ASN A 146 -8.40 7.71 19.22
N CYS A 147 -8.90 8.21 18.10
CA CYS A 147 -10.21 8.86 18.07
C CYS A 147 -11.32 7.88 18.51
N ILE A 148 -11.35 6.68 17.92
CA ILE A 148 -12.22 5.57 18.31
C ILE A 148 -11.37 4.32 18.52
N ALA A 149 -11.51 3.66 19.66
CA ALA A 149 -10.79 2.41 19.94
C ALA A 149 -11.72 1.28 20.41
N PHE A 150 -11.44 0.06 19.94
CA PHE A 150 -12.04 -1.17 20.47
C PHE A 150 -10.98 -1.97 21.17
N THR A 151 -11.05 -2.02 22.49
CA THR A 151 -9.89 -2.36 23.32
C THR A 151 -10.11 -3.55 24.24
N ALA A 152 -9.03 -4.27 24.52
CA ALA A 152 -9.02 -5.47 25.33
C ALA A 152 -7.63 -5.76 25.95
N TRP A 153 -6.94 -4.69 26.37
CA TRP A 153 -5.52 -4.68 26.77
C TRP A 153 -5.13 -5.69 27.86
N ASP A 154 -6.10 -6.14 28.65
CA ASP A 154 -5.98 -7.01 29.82
C ASP A 154 -6.96 -8.20 29.74
N SER A 155 -7.32 -8.64 28.53
CA SER A 155 -8.16 -9.81 28.30
C SER A 155 -7.52 -10.76 27.29
N THR A 156 -7.59 -12.07 27.57
CA THR A 156 -7.19 -13.11 26.60
C THR A 156 -8.31 -13.46 25.61
N ASP A 157 -9.51 -12.93 25.80
CA ASP A 157 -10.63 -13.18 24.89
C ASP A 157 -10.53 -12.28 23.65
N TYR A 158 -11.09 -12.76 22.53
CA TYR A 158 -11.30 -11.95 21.34
C TYR A 158 -12.70 -11.34 21.34
N TYR A 159 -12.78 -10.11 20.84
CA TYR A 159 -14.04 -9.37 20.72
C TYR A 159 -14.47 -9.25 19.25
N HIS A 160 -15.78 -9.18 19.01
CA HIS A 160 -16.39 -9.22 17.68
C HIS A 160 -17.61 -8.31 17.57
N GLY A 161 -18.13 -8.14 16.36
CA GLY A 161 -19.29 -7.30 16.03
C GLY A 161 -19.02 -5.80 16.15
N ASN A 162 -17.76 -5.41 16.35
CA ASN A 162 -17.35 -4.05 16.63
C ASN A 162 -17.06 -3.29 15.34
N TYR A 163 -17.76 -2.18 15.12
CA TYR A 163 -17.67 -1.44 13.86
C TYR A 163 -17.59 0.07 14.01
N VAL A 164 -16.89 0.70 13.06
CA VAL A 164 -17.15 2.08 12.65
C VAL A 164 -17.80 2.07 11.27
N ILE A 165 -18.90 2.80 11.10
CA ILE A 165 -19.71 2.80 9.88
C ILE A 165 -19.90 4.24 9.38
N GLY A 166 -19.25 4.57 8.26
CA GLY A 166 -19.25 5.89 7.63
C GLY A 166 -18.69 7.00 8.52
N GLY A 167 -18.84 8.25 8.08
CA GLY A 167 -18.38 9.42 8.83
C GLY A 167 -16.88 9.71 8.70
N SER A 168 -16.34 10.49 9.64
CA SER A 168 -14.97 11.00 9.58
C SER A 168 -14.43 11.32 10.97
N THR A 169 -13.11 11.20 11.13
CA THR A 169 -12.35 11.76 12.25
C THR A 169 -11.31 12.73 11.72
N ASN A 170 -11.01 13.78 12.49
CA ASN A 170 -10.01 14.79 12.15
C ASN A 170 -8.95 14.84 13.24
N TYR A 171 -7.69 14.93 12.84
CA TYR A 171 -6.56 15.01 13.76
C TYR A 171 -6.56 13.83 14.76
N GLY A 172 -6.31 14.12 16.04
CA GLY A 172 -5.98 13.12 17.05
C GLY A 172 -4.52 12.67 16.92
N SER A 173 -3.84 12.53 18.05
CA SER A 173 -2.42 12.17 18.04
C SER A 173 -2.17 10.72 17.70
N GLY A 174 -3.14 9.84 18.01
CA GLY A 174 -3.13 8.44 17.61
C GLY A 174 -3.80 8.21 16.25
N SER A 175 -4.47 7.06 16.13
CA SER A 175 -5.18 6.67 14.91
C SER A 175 -6.64 7.09 14.91
N GLY A 176 -7.24 7.25 13.72
CA GLY A 176 -8.67 7.55 13.60
C GLY A 176 -9.56 6.42 14.15
N VAL A 177 -9.25 5.17 13.81
CA VAL A 177 -9.86 4.00 14.43
C VAL A 177 -8.78 2.98 14.76
N CYS A 178 -8.82 2.38 15.95
CA CYS A 178 -7.87 1.33 16.32
C CYS A 178 -8.56 0.12 16.95
N PHE A 179 -8.15 -1.08 16.52
CA PHE A 179 -8.64 -2.35 17.05
C PHE A 179 -7.53 -3.06 17.83
N TYR A 180 -7.91 -3.59 18.98
CA TYR A 180 -7.05 -4.38 19.84
C TYR A 180 -7.77 -5.69 20.15
N ARG A 181 -7.15 -6.82 19.79
CA ARG A 181 -7.66 -8.16 20.08
C ARG A 181 -9.11 -8.38 19.65
N ASN A 182 -9.43 -7.95 18.43
CA ASN A 182 -10.72 -8.20 17.80
C ASN A 182 -10.59 -9.29 16.73
N ASP A 183 -11.52 -10.24 16.73
CA ASP A 183 -11.63 -11.30 15.72
C ASP A 183 -13.07 -11.38 15.21
N GLY A 184 -13.27 -11.06 13.93
CA GLY A 184 -14.58 -11.13 13.28
C GLY A 184 -15.08 -12.56 13.00
N GLY A 185 -14.23 -13.57 13.24
CA GLY A 185 -14.48 -14.97 12.90
C GLY A 185 -14.78 -15.18 11.41
N VAL A 186 -15.31 -16.34 11.06
CA VAL A 186 -15.63 -16.71 9.65
C VAL A 186 -16.64 -15.74 9.01
N GLY A 187 -17.50 -15.10 9.82
CA GLY A 187 -18.48 -14.12 9.34
C GLY A 187 -17.88 -12.75 8.99
N HIS A 188 -16.61 -12.53 9.34
CA HIS A 188 -15.94 -11.22 9.27
C HIS A 188 -16.73 -10.11 9.98
N ASP A 189 -17.28 -10.42 11.14
CA ASP A 189 -18.14 -9.52 11.91
C ASP A 189 -17.29 -8.55 12.76
N GLY A 190 -16.77 -7.52 12.12
CA GLY A 190 -16.09 -6.37 12.73
C GLY A 190 -15.29 -5.56 11.70
N GLY A 191 -14.91 -4.33 12.06
CA GLY A 191 -13.99 -3.49 11.27
C GLY A 191 -14.50 -2.08 10.94
N VAL A 192 -14.09 -1.52 9.80
CA VAL A 192 -14.46 -0.17 9.36
C VAL A 192 -15.05 -0.24 7.95
N ILE A 193 -16.27 0.28 7.80
CA ILE A 193 -17.01 0.21 6.53
C ILE A 193 -17.74 1.51 6.20
N GLY A 194 -18.22 1.66 4.95
CA GLY A 194 -19.27 2.62 4.61
C GLY A 194 -18.81 4.06 4.35
N GLY A 195 -17.59 4.25 3.83
CA GLY A 195 -17.09 5.56 3.40
C GLY A 195 -16.41 6.36 4.51
N PHE A 196 -15.75 5.68 5.46
CA PHE A 196 -15.08 6.36 6.58
C PHE A 196 -13.85 7.14 6.10
N THR A 197 -13.72 8.39 6.55
CA THR A 197 -12.66 9.32 6.11
C THR A 197 -11.86 9.82 7.31
N PRO A 198 -10.73 9.18 7.66
CA PRO A 198 -9.80 9.73 8.63
C PRO A 198 -8.92 10.81 7.96
N TYR A 199 -8.91 12.00 8.55
CA TYR A 199 -8.22 13.17 8.04
C TYR A 199 -7.15 13.65 9.02
N ARG A 200 -5.89 13.70 8.59
CA ARG A 200 -4.78 14.31 9.36
C ARG A 200 -4.49 13.70 10.73
N CYS A 201 -4.75 12.40 10.90
CA CYS A 201 -4.40 11.68 12.13
C CYS A 201 -2.86 11.71 12.35
N GLY A 202 -2.47 11.86 13.62
CA GLY A 202 -1.07 11.95 14.06
C GLY A 202 -0.33 10.61 14.04
N GLU A 203 -1.05 9.49 13.97
CA GLU A 203 -0.52 8.20 13.54
C GLU A 203 -1.17 7.79 12.20
N SER A 204 -1.98 6.73 12.22
CA SER A 204 -2.58 6.14 11.03
C SER A 204 -4.08 6.42 10.93
N GLY A 205 -4.68 6.31 9.76
CA GLY A 205 -6.12 6.56 9.63
C GLY A 205 -6.96 5.47 10.30
N VAL A 206 -6.66 4.21 9.98
CA VAL A 206 -7.23 3.02 10.63
C VAL A 206 -6.09 2.08 10.98
N LYS A 207 -6.14 1.45 12.16
CA LYS A 207 -5.07 0.62 12.69
C LYS A 207 -5.60 -0.68 13.31
N THR A 208 -4.93 -1.79 13.06
CA THR A 208 -4.95 -2.96 13.95
C THR A 208 -3.68 -2.91 14.79
N TYR A 209 -3.81 -3.05 16.11
CA TYR A 209 -2.64 -2.97 16.95
C TYR A 209 -1.74 -4.21 16.80
N GLN A 210 -0.43 -3.98 16.92
CA GLN A 210 0.60 -5.00 16.74
C GLN A 210 1.12 -5.50 18.09
N ASN A 211 1.68 -6.72 18.10
CA ASN A 211 2.38 -7.27 19.25
C ASN A 211 1.53 -7.32 20.54
N GLU A 212 2.20 -7.24 21.69
CA GLU A 212 1.62 -7.40 23.02
C GLU A 212 1.45 -6.07 23.75
N VAL A 213 0.39 -5.97 24.53
CA VAL A 213 0.26 -5.01 25.63
C VAL A 213 0.05 -5.79 26.91
N ASN A 214 0.82 -5.46 27.94
CA ASN A 214 0.78 -6.13 29.25
C ASN A 214 0.90 -7.67 29.17
N GLY A 215 1.72 -8.16 28.24
CA GLY A 215 1.95 -9.60 28.04
C GLY A 215 0.82 -10.34 27.33
N ILE A 216 -0.12 -9.62 26.69
CA ILE A 216 -1.22 -10.21 25.93
C ILE A 216 -1.20 -9.66 24.50
N SER A 217 -1.26 -10.53 23.50
CA SER A 217 -1.35 -10.12 22.09
C SER A 217 -2.57 -9.23 21.85
N GLN A 218 -2.38 -8.14 21.13
CA GLN A 218 -3.45 -7.21 20.74
C GLN A 218 -3.78 -7.30 19.24
N ARG A 219 -3.25 -8.32 18.57
CA ARG A 219 -3.44 -8.57 17.15
C ARG A 219 -4.91 -8.84 16.81
N CYS A 220 -5.28 -8.60 15.55
CA CYS A 220 -6.66 -8.71 15.10
C CYS A 220 -6.78 -9.68 13.92
N TYR A 221 -7.97 -10.27 13.78
CA TYR A 221 -8.26 -11.30 12.78
C TYR A 221 -9.62 -11.09 12.12
N ASN A 222 -9.75 -11.52 10.87
CA ASN A 222 -11.00 -11.61 10.12
C ASN A 222 -11.84 -10.33 10.03
N LEU A 223 -11.28 -9.14 10.29
CA LEU A 223 -12.01 -7.87 10.15
C LEU A 223 -12.24 -7.43 8.69
N ARG A 224 -13.20 -6.52 8.48
CA ARG A 224 -13.52 -5.88 7.20
C ARG A 224 -13.06 -4.42 7.20
N PHE A 225 -12.28 -4.05 6.21
CA PHE A 225 -11.81 -2.69 5.99
C PHE A 225 -12.24 -2.28 4.58
N ILE A 226 -13.41 -1.65 4.47
CA ILE A 226 -14.11 -1.44 3.20
C ILE A 226 -14.51 0.03 3.06
N ASP A 227 -14.29 0.63 1.89
CA ASP A 227 -14.66 2.03 1.62
C ASP A 227 -14.02 3.00 2.63
N ILE A 228 -12.69 3.03 2.70
CA ILE A 228 -11.94 3.92 3.61
C ILE A 228 -11.10 4.89 2.79
N ASN A 229 -11.23 6.19 3.08
CA ASN A 229 -10.57 7.26 2.35
C ASN A 229 -9.62 8.04 3.28
N PRO A 230 -8.45 7.47 3.65
CA PRO A 230 -7.52 8.20 4.50
C PRO A 230 -6.85 9.34 3.74
N ILE A 231 -6.83 10.51 4.35
CA ILE A 231 -6.29 11.74 3.76
C ILE A 231 -5.27 12.34 4.72
N GLU A 232 -4.05 12.52 4.22
CA GLU A 232 -3.00 13.29 4.90
C GLU A 232 -2.68 12.80 6.32
N THR A 233 -2.72 11.50 6.59
CA THR A 233 -2.28 10.92 7.87
C THR A 233 -0.75 10.99 8.02
N TYR A 234 -0.23 11.16 9.23
CA TYR A 234 1.22 11.36 9.46
C TYR A 234 2.05 10.08 9.29
N TYR A 235 1.51 8.96 9.78
CA TYR A 235 2.03 7.64 9.45
C TYR A 235 1.22 7.11 8.26
N ASP A 236 0.44 6.05 8.45
CA ASP A 236 -0.12 5.30 7.35
C ASP A 236 -1.59 5.65 7.11
N GLY A 237 -2.09 5.46 5.89
CA GLY A 237 -3.52 5.63 5.64
C GLY A 237 -4.33 4.55 6.36
N VAL A 238 -3.97 3.30 6.12
CA VAL A 238 -4.50 2.12 6.82
C VAL A 238 -3.33 1.21 7.20
N ASP A 239 -3.19 0.92 8.49
CA ASP A 239 -2.17 0.04 9.07
C ASP A 239 -2.83 -1.25 9.58
N LEU A 240 -2.67 -2.34 8.82
CA LEU A 240 -3.21 -3.66 9.10
C LEU A 240 -2.11 -4.66 9.49
N ASN A 241 -1.01 -4.18 10.07
CA ASN A 241 0.00 -5.07 10.60
C ASN A 241 -0.50 -5.74 11.89
N ALA A 242 -0.04 -6.96 12.13
CA ALA A 242 -0.20 -7.70 13.37
C ALA A 242 1.15 -7.88 14.09
N ASP A 243 2.23 -8.09 13.33
CA ASP A 243 3.59 -8.15 13.85
C ASP A 243 4.38 -6.88 13.48
N TYR A 244 5.17 -6.36 14.42
CA TYR A 244 6.02 -5.19 14.15
C TYR A 244 7.37 -5.25 14.86
N GLY A 245 8.43 -4.86 14.16
CA GLY A 245 9.80 -4.87 14.67
C GLY A 245 10.45 -6.26 14.65
N THR A 246 11.35 -6.49 15.60
CA THR A 246 12.13 -7.74 15.70
C THR A 246 11.25 -8.91 16.16
N PRO A 247 11.36 -10.10 15.54
CA PRO A 247 10.58 -11.28 15.93
C PRO A 247 10.70 -11.61 17.42
N THR A 248 9.56 -11.73 18.09
CA THR A 248 9.41 -12.11 19.51
C THR A 248 8.26 -13.09 19.64
N GLU A 249 8.33 -14.05 20.58
CA GLU A 249 7.25 -15.04 20.74
C GLU A 249 5.94 -14.37 21.16
N ARG A 250 4.84 -14.78 20.50
CA ARG A 250 3.53 -14.18 20.70
C ARG A 250 2.88 -14.73 21.96
N GLN A 251 2.33 -13.85 22.79
CA GLN A 251 1.66 -14.25 24.02
C GLN A 251 0.15 -14.32 23.81
N HIS A 252 -0.45 -15.48 24.14
CA HIS A 252 -1.88 -15.73 23.96
C HIS A 252 -2.36 -15.55 22.50
N ASP A 253 -1.54 -16.00 21.57
CA ASP A 253 -1.78 -15.99 20.12
C ASP A 253 -1.07 -17.19 19.47
N TYR A 254 -1.14 -17.32 18.14
CA TYR A 254 -0.38 -18.32 17.42
C TYR A 254 1.13 -18.15 17.60
N THR A 255 1.84 -19.26 17.82
CA THR A 255 3.29 -19.23 18.03
C THR A 255 4.05 -18.94 16.75
N LEU A 256 5.32 -18.51 16.87
CA LEU A 256 6.21 -18.33 15.72
C LEU A 256 6.46 -19.64 14.94
N ALA A 257 6.36 -20.78 15.61
CA ALA A 257 6.51 -22.10 14.98
C ALA A 257 5.29 -22.47 14.13
N GLN A 258 4.08 -22.01 14.51
CA GLN A 258 2.87 -22.21 13.71
C GLN A 258 2.82 -21.25 12.52
N TYR A 259 3.14 -19.98 12.75
CA TYR A 259 3.18 -18.94 11.73
C TYR A 259 4.37 -18.03 11.98
N ALA A 260 5.28 -17.98 11.00
CA ALA A 260 6.43 -17.09 11.03
C ALA A 260 6.02 -15.62 11.23
N TRP A 261 6.97 -14.80 11.68
CA TRP A 261 6.76 -13.36 11.83
C TRP A 261 6.23 -12.74 10.53
N ASN A 262 5.30 -11.78 10.66
CA ASN A 262 4.57 -11.14 9.56
C ASN A 262 3.67 -12.07 8.73
N ASN A 263 3.43 -13.33 9.14
CA ASN A 263 2.68 -14.33 8.36
C ASN A 263 1.51 -14.97 9.12
N LEU A 264 1.05 -14.37 10.21
CA LEU A 264 -0.20 -14.77 10.88
C LEU A 264 -1.38 -14.83 9.91
N PRO A 265 -2.33 -15.76 10.05
CA PRO A 265 -3.47 -15.88 9.16
C PRO A 265 -4.54 -14.81 9.47
N THR A 266 -4.18 -13.52 9.34
CA THR A 266 -5.02 -12.37 9.71
C THR A 266 -6.34 -12.36 8.94
N ASN A 267 -6.33 -12.85 7.69
CA ASN A 267 -7.52 -13.10 6.87
C ASN A 267 -8.50 -11.90 6.80
N HIS A 268 -7.99 -10.67 6.78
CA HIS A 268 -8.82 -9.49 6.61
C HIS A 268 -9.43 -9.42 5.20
N ILE A 269 -10.64 -8.84 5.11
CA ILE A 269 -11.23 -8.42 3.84
C ILE A 269 -10.96 -6.92 3.70
N VAL A 270 -10.16 -6.55 2.70
CA VAL A 270 -9.75 -5.17 2.47
C VAL A 270 -10.22 -4.76 1.08
N SER A 271 -11.07 -3.73 0.98
CA SER A 271 -11.58 -3.33 -0.33
C SER A 271 -11.89 -1.84 -0.45
N ASN A 272 -11.71 -1.27 -1.64
CA ASN A 272 -12.03 0.13 -1.93
C ASN A 272 -11.36 1.10 -0.94
N ILE A 273 -10.03 1.01 -0.86
CA ILE A 273 -9.22 1.92 -0.06
C ILE A 273 -8.69 3.00 -0.99
N GLN A 274 -8.91 4.28 -0.64
CA GLN A 274 -8.45 5.42 -1.42
C GLN A 274 -7.57 6.32 -0.55
N ALA A 275 -6.29 5.98 -0.47
CA ALA A 275 -5.31 6.75 0.29
C ALA A 275 -4.78 7.93 -0.52
N TYR A 276 -4.79 9.12 0.08
CA TYR A 276 -4.32 10.35 -0.56
C TYR A 276 -3.37 11.12 0.34
N LYS A 277 -2.19 11.44 -0.19
CA LYS A 277 -1.19 12.31 0.45
C LYS A 277 -0.81 11.89 1.89
N THR A 278 -0.80 10.60 2.22
CA THR A 278 -0.27 10.13 3.51
C THR A 278 1.22 10.47 3.62
N HIS A 279 1.72 10.80 4.81
CA HIS A 279 3.14 11.09 4.99
C HIS A 279 3.97 9.80 5.10
N GLY A 280 3.46 8.76 5.76
CA GLY A 280 3.96 7.39 5.67
C GLY A 280 3.38 6.65 4.47
N VAL A 281 2.88 5.43 4.69
CA VAL A 281 2.41 4.53 3.63
C VAL A 281 0.91 4.69 3.37
N GLY A 282 0.44 4.58 2.13
CA GLY A 282 -1.00 4.62 1.84
C GLY A 282 -1.77 3.47 2.52
N ILE A 283 -1.34 2.23 2.29
CA ILE A 283 -1.76 1.04 3.03
C ILE A 283 -0.55 0.20 3.41
N PHE A 284 -0.46 -0.14 4.70
CA PHE A 284 0.60 -0.96 5.26
C PHE A 284 -0.03 -2.18 5.93
N GLY A 285 0.55 -3.37 5.75
CA GLY A 285 0.04 -4.56 6.44
C GLY A 285 0.94 -5.78 6.33
N ASP A 286 0.53 -6.83 7.03
CA ASP A 286 1.22 -8.13 7.04
C ASP A 286 0.21 -9.30 7.06
N GLY A 287 0.71 -10.47 7.44
CA GLY A 287 -0.05 -11.69 7.61
C GLY A 287 -0.21 -12.48 6.32
N SER A 288 -0.70 -13.69 6.45
CA SER A 288 -1.10 -14.57 5.37
C SER A 288 -2.60 -14.58 5.17
N THR A 289 -3.05 -15.06 4.01
CA THR A 289 -4.47 -15.15 3.63
C THR A 289 -5.20 -13.79 3.63
N GLY A 290 -6.48 -13.80 3.26
CA GLY A 290 -7.27 -12.59 3.05
C GLY A 290 -7.25 -12.09 1.61
N PHE A 291 -8.11 -11.10 1.36
CA PHE A 291 -8.40 -10.60 0.02
C PHE A 291 -8.34 -9.08 0.01
N TYR A 292 -7.55 -8.54 -0.92
CA TYR A 292 -7.31 -7.11 -1.08
C TYR A 292 -7.78 -6.69 -2.47
N ARG A 293 -8.77 -5.80 -2.58
CA ARG A 293 -9.31 -5.40 -3.87
C ARG A 293 -9.60 -3.91 -4.00
N ASP A 294 -9.30 -3.33 -5.15
CA ASP A 294 -9.58 -1.92 -5.44
C ASP A 294 -8.83 -1.03 -4.43
N ILE A 295 -7.51 -1.18 -4.42
CA ILE A 295 -6.63 -0.42 -3.53
C ILE A 295 -5.99 0.67 -4.37
N TYR A 296 -6.28 1.92 -4.03
CA TYR A 296 -5.79 3.10 -4.70
C TYR A 296 -5.01 3.95 -3.71
N ALA A 297 -3.72 4.18 -3.99
CA ALA A 297 -2.89 5.08 -3.21
C ALA A 297 -2.29 6.13 -4.14
N SER A 298 -2.34 7.39 -3.73
CA SER A 298 -1.79 8.48 -4.54
C SER A 298 -1.11 9.57 -3.72
N HIS A 299 0.05 10.01 -4.22
CA HIS A 299 0.87 11.07 -3.65
C HIS A 299 1.30 10.82 -2.18
N SER A 300 1.30 9.57 -1.73
CA SER A 300 1.92 9.21 -0.45
C SER A 300 3.40 9.58 -0.49
N ARG A 301 3.90 10.20 0.58
CA ARG A 301 5.31 10.59 0.68
C ARG A 301 6.23 9.37 0.78
N GLY A 302 5.80 8.33 1.51
CA GLY A 302 6.39 6.99 1.44
C GLY A 302 5.74 6.12 0.36
N ALA A 303 5.85 4.79 0.49
CA ALA A 303 5.16 3.84 -0.39
C ALA A 303 3.64 4.08 -0.44
N GLY A 304 3.01 3.77 -1.57
CA GLY A 304 1.55 3.76 -1.65
C GLY A 304 0.97 2.50 -1.03
N ILE A 305 1.61 1.36 -1.30
CA ILE A 305 1.17 0.03 -0.86
C ILE A 305 2.40 -0.72 -0.35
N PHE A 306 2.36 -1.17 0.90
CA PHE A 306 3.41 -1.99 1.48
C PHE A 306 2.79 -3.19 2.20
N ILE A 307 3.02 -4.40 1.73
CA ILE A 307 2.57 -5.63 2.39
C ILE A 307 3.76 -6.56 2.63
N LYS A 308 4.02 -6.89 3.90
CA LYS A 308 5.12 -7.77 4.32
C LYS A 308 4.79 -9.27 4.20
N GLY A 309 3.52 -9.61 4.37
CA GLY A 309 3.06 -10.99 4.44
C GLY A 309 2.96 -11.71 3.09
N SER A 310 2.69 -13.02 3.14
CA SER A 310 2.66 -13.93 2.00
C SER A 310 1.31 -14.66 1.86
N GLY A 311 0.95 -15.08 0.66
CA GLY A 311 -0.24 -15.91 0.42
C GLY A 311 -1.55 -15.12 0.36
N LYS A 312 -1.47 -13.82 0.08
CA LYS A 312 -2.65 -12.97 -0.15
C LYS A 312 -3.01 -12.91 -1.63
N ASN A 313 -4.29 -12.70 -1.88
CA ASN A 313 -4.81 -12.42 -3.23
C ASN A 313 -5.13 -10.94 -3.35
N PHE A 314 -4.53 -10.30 -4.34
CA PHE A 314 -4.76 -8.90 -4.67
C PHE A 314 -5.50 -8.78 -6.00
N LYS A 315 -6.39 -7.80 -6.08
CA LYS A 315 -7.04 -7.43 -7.34
C LYS A 315 -7.16 -5.92 -7.47
N ASN A 316 -6.82 -5.37 -8.65
CA ASN A 316 -6.89 -3.94 -8.94
C ASN A 316 -6.11 -3.08 -7.94
N LEU A 317 -4.78 -3.17 -7.99
CA LEU A 317 -3.89 -2.25 -7.27
C LEU A 317 -3.57 -1.05 -8.14
N THR A 318 -3.68 0.16 -7.60
CA THR A 318 -3.34 1.40 -8.31
C THR A 318 -2.43 2.26 -7.47
N SER A 319 -1.25 2.58 -8.01
CA SER A 319 -0.28 3.50 -7.42
C SER A 319 -0.11 4.72 -8.33
N ILE A 320 -0.34 5.91 -7.80
CA ILE A 320 -0.12 7.17 -8.53
C ILE A 320 0.87 8.05 -7.79
N GLN A 321 2.05 8.26 -8.36
CA GLN A 321 3.05 9.20 -7.84
C GLN A 321 3.34 9.01 -6.33
N ASN A 322 3.40 7.77 -5.85
CA ASN A 322 3.83 7.50 -4.48
C ASN A 322 5.36 7.54 -4.38
N ASN A 323 5.92 7.40 -3.17
CA ASN A 323 7.27 7.86 -2.85
C ASN A 323 7.45 9.33 -3.28
N ALA A 324 6.47 10.17 -2.97
CA ALA A 324 6.47 11.58 -3.35
C ALA A 324 7.56 12.39 -2.64
N ALA A 325 8.08 11.90 -1.51
CA ALA A 325 9.28 12.46 -0.86
C ALA A 325 10.58 12.13 -1.63
N ASN A 326 10.51 11.21 -2.61
CA ASN A 326 11.63 10.76 -3.42
C ASN A 326 12.79 10.16 -2.60
N THR A 327 12.43 9.43 -1.53
CA THR A 327 13.38 8.82 -0.60
C THR A 327 14.16 7.70 -1.28
N PRO A 328 15.51 7.72 -1.25
CA PRO A 328 16.33 6.66 -1.84
C PRO A 328 16.02 5.28 -1.23
N GLY A 329 15.80 4.28 -2.09
CA GLY A 329 15.50 2.91 -1.67
C GLY A 329 14.02 2.64 -1.34
N GLU A 330 13.18 3.67 -1.28
CA GLU A 330 11.74 3.52 -1.09
C GLU A 330 11.05 3.22 -2.43
N ASN A 331 10.26 2.15 -2.48
CA ASN A 331 9.50 1.76 -3.67
C ASN A 331 8.04 2.20 -3.54
N GLN A 332 7.33 2.34 -4.66
CA GLN A 332 5.91 2.76 -4.60
C GLN A 332 4.97 1.65 -4.14
N ILE A 333 5.20 0.43 -4.65
CA ILE A 333 4.49 -0.78 -4.26
C ILE A 333 5.54 -1.78 -3.76
N ILE A 334 5.37 -2.26 -2.53
CA ILE A 334 6.26 -3.24 -1.89
C ILE A 334 5.41 -4.45 -1.47
N LEU A 335 5.73 -5.62 -1.99
CA LEU A 335 5.11 -6.90 -1.63
C LEU A 335 6.22 -7.91 -1.32
N ASP A 336 6.64 -8.03 -0.07
CA ASP A 336 7.81 -8.83 0.31
C ASP A 336 7.56 -10.34 0.17
N GLY A 337 6.37 -10.78 0.55
CA GLY A 337 5.96 -12.19 0.49
C GLY A 337 5.55 -12.67 -0.91
N ALA A 338 5.29 -13.97 -1.02
CA ALA A 338 4.80 -14.58 -2.25
C ALA A 338 3.28 -14.41 -2.34
N ASN A 339 2.81 -13.53 -3.24
CA ASN A 339 1.40 -13.21 -3.40
C ASN A 339 0.94 -13.39 -4.85
N ILE A 340 -0.37 -13.44 -5.05
CA ILE A 340 -0.99 -13.46 -6.39
C ILE A 340 -1.71 -12.14 -6.60
N ILE A 341 -1.41 -11.46 -7.71
CA ILE A 341 -1.96 -10.15 -8.04
C ILE A 341 -2.61 -10.17 -9.43
N ASP A 342 -3.87 -9.76 -9.51
CA ASP A 342 -4.60 -9.53 -10.76
C ASP A 342 -4.91 -8.03 -10.95
N GLY A 343 -4.18 -7.39 -11.85
CA GLY A 343 -4.35 -5.97 -12.16
C GLY A 343 -3.48 -5.07 -11.29
N VAL A 344 -2.45 -4.48 -11.90
CA VAL A 344 -1.61 -3.45 -11.28
C VAL A 344 -1.54 -2.26 -12.23
N ASN A 345 -1.95 -1.09 -11.77
CA ASN A 345 -1.83 0.18 -12.49
C ASN A 345 -0.80 1.07 -11.79
N ILE A 346 0.21 1.53 -12.52
CA ILE A 346 1.22 2.46 -11.99
C ILE A 346 1.28 3.69 -12.88
N ILE A 347 1.10 4.87 -12.29
CA ILE A 347 1.10 6.15 -13.00
C ILE A 347 2.12 7.08 -12.33
N ASN A 348 3.18 7.41 -13.07
CA ASN A 348 4.24 8.31 -12.62
C ASN A 348 4.22 9.59 -13.47
N TYR A 349 4.07 10.73 -12.82
CA TYR A 349 4.31 12.04 -13.45
C TYR A 349 5.81 12.37 -13.45
N THR A 350 6.52 11.92 -12.43
CA THR A 350 7.98 11.95 -12.32
C THR A 350 8.49 10.59 -11.85
N GLN A 351 9.69 10.20 -12.28
CA GLN A 351 10.28 8.93 -11.87
C GLN A 351 10.82 9.05 -10.43
N PRO A 352 10.36 8.22 -9.48
CA PRO A 352 10.95 8.17 -8.14
C PRO A 352 12.33 7.52 -8.19
N THR A 353 13.13 7.74 -7.15
CA THR A 353 14.47 7.16 -6.99
C THR A 353 14.46 5.65 -6.79
N GLY A 354 13.37 5.07 -6.24
CA GLY A 354 13.19 3.64 -6.09
C GLY A 354 12.41 2.97 -7.22
N LEU A 355 12.00 1.72 -6.99
CA LEU A 355 11.22 0.94 -7.93
C LEU A 355 9.75 1.37 -7.90
N ALA A 356 9.11 1.29 -9.07
CA ALA A 356 7.67 1.40 -9.22
C ALA A 356 6.96 0.24 -8.55
N ILE A 357 7.53 -0.97 -8.64
CA ILE A 357 7.05 -2.15 -7.93
C ILE A 357 8.22 -3.06 -7.55
N PHE A 358 8.21 -3.49 -6.29
CA PHE A 358 9.10 -4.50 -5.72
C PHE A 358 8.25 -5.63 -5.14
N ALA A 359 8.15 -6.73 -5.88
CA ALA A 359 7.36 -7.90 -5.55
C ALA A 359 8.08 -9.19 -6.00
N PRO A 360 9.32 -9.43 -5.54
CA PRO A 360 10.24 -10.43 -6.13
C PRO A 360 9.77 -11.88 -5.96
N ASN A 361 8.85 -12.16 -5.03
CA ASN A 361 8.31 -13.49 -4.78
C ASN A 361 6.88 -13.67 -5.31
N SER A 362 6.29 -12.62 -5.86
CA SER A 362 4.88 -12.59 -6.25
C SER A 362 4.68 -12.87 -7.74
N THR A 363 3.48 -13.36 -8.07
CA THR A 363 3.01 -13.50 -9.45
C THR A 363 2.01 -12.38 -9.76
N VAL A 364 2.27 -11.62 -10.81
CA VAL A 364 1.40 -10.52 -11.28
C VAL A 364 0.81 -10.88 -12.63
N THR A 365 -0.49 -10.65 -12.77
CA THR A 365 -1.21 -10.64 -14.05
C THR A 365 -1.73 -9.23 -14.32
N ASN A 366 -1.84 -8.83 -15.59
CA ASN A 366 -2.39 -7.53 -16.00
C ASN A 366 -1.65 -6.31 -15.41
N LEU A 367 -0.32 -6.23 -15.62
CA LEU A 367 0.47 -5.04 -15.29
C LEU A 367 0.31 -3.94 -16.36
N ASN A 368 -0.13 -2.77 -15.94
CA ASN A 368 -0.23 -1.55 -16.74
C ASN A 368 0.59 -0.42 -16.09
N ALA A 369 1.77 -0.16 -16.63
CA ALA A 369 2.71 0.82 -16.08
C ALA A 369 3.27 1.72 -17.19
N PRO A 370 2.42 2.58 -17.80
CA PRO A 370 2.85 3.45 -18.90
C PRO A 370 4.01 4.35 -18.45
N SER A 371 5.01 4.49 -19.31
CA SER A 371 6.19 5.34 -19.07
C SER A 371 7.05 4.95 -17.86
N VAL A 372 6.79 3.80 -17.21
CA VAL A 372 7.66 3.25 -16.17
C VAL A 372 8.78 2.44 -16.85
N PRO A 373 10.06 2.75 -16.59
CA PRO A 373 11.16 2.00 -17.19
C PRO A 373 11.19 0.58 -16.62
N SER A 374 11.56 -0.40 -17.46
CA SER A 374 11.62 -1.82 -17.05
C SER A 374 12.57 -2.08 -15.89
N SER A 375 13.61 -1.25 -15.72
CA SER A 375 14.53 -1.30 -14.57
C SER A 375 13.87 -0.92 -13.24
N SER A 376 12.67 -0.33 -13.26
CA SER A 376 11.88 0.06 -12.08
C SER A 376 10.84 -0.99 -11.70
N ILE A 377 10.81 -2.15 -12.40
CA ILE A 377 9.88 -3.25 -12.16
C ILE A 377 10.68 -4.46 -11.70
N ASN A 378 10.44 -4.90 -10.47
CA ASN A 378 10.99 -6.15 -9.94
C ASN A 378 9.83 -7.02 -9.45
N ILE A 379 9.49 -8.06 -10.22
CA ILE A 379 8.40 -8.99 -9.94
C ILE A 379 8.92 -10.41 -10.14
N GLY A 380 8.55 -11.34 -9.26
CA GLY A 380 8.99 -12.73 -9.33
C GLY A 380 8.52 -13.45 -10.60
N ASN A 381 7.25 -13.29 -10.94
CA ASN A 381 6.65 -13.85 -12.14
C ASN A 381 5.58 -12.92 -12.73
N ILE A 382 5.54 -12.77 -14.05
CA ILE A 382 4.48 -12.04 -14.75
C ILE A 382 3.77 -13.03 -15.67
N GLU A 383 2.53 -13.37 -15.32
CA GLU A 383 1.67 -14.25 -16.10
C GLU A 383 0.64 -13.44 -16.88
N GLY A 384 0.17 -13.97 -18.01
CA GLY A 384 -0.77 -13.23 -18.85
C GLY A 384 -0.12 -12.13 -19.68
N LEU A 385 1.06 -12.43 -20.27
CA LEU A 385 1.50 -11.73 -21.48
C LEU A 385 0.39 -11.89 -22.53
N VAL A 386 -0.45 -10.86 -22.65
CA VAL A 386 -1.57 -10.66 -23.58
C VAL A 386 -1.85 -11.85 -24.50
N VAL A 387 -2.87 -12.65 -24.16
CA VAL A 387 -3.47 -13.63 -25.07
C VAL A 387 -4.36 -12.86 -26.05
N GLY A 388 -3.75 -12.28 -27.09
CA GLY A 388 -4.41 -11.48 -28.13
C GLY A 388 -3.42 -10.67 -28.98
N ASN A 389 -3.87 -10.09 -30.10
CA ASN A 389 -3.03 -9.21 -30.91
C ASN A 389 -2.64 -7.97 -30.10
N LEU A 390 -1.36 -7.81 -29.75
CA LEU A 390 -0.84 -6.59 -29.14
C LEU A 390 -0.72 -5.51 -30.22
N ILE A 391 -1.65 -4.56 -30.26
CA ILE A 391 -1.56 -3.39 -31.15
C ILE A 391 -1.08 -2.21 -30.30
N HIS A 392 0.20 -1.86 -30.40
CA HIS A 392 0.71 -0.58 -29.90
C HIS A 392 0.21 0.54 -30.82
N VAL A 393 -0.83 1.26 -30.39
CA VAL A 393 -1.26 2.49 -31.07
C VAL A 393 -0.64 3.67 -30.31
N GLN A 394 0.48 4.18 -30.81
CA GLN A 394 0.99 5.50 -30.41
C GLN A 394 0.58 6.52 -31.47
N PRO A 395 -0.50 7.30 -31.26
CA PRO A 395 -0.82 8.39 -32.18
C PRO A 395 0.31 9.43 -32.12
N ASN A 396 0.87 9.79 -33.29
CA ASN A 396 1.82 10.90 -33.52
C ASN A 396 3.33 10.63 -33.38
N LEU A 397 3.80 9.40 -33.48
CA LEU A 397 5.25 9.11 -33.67
C LEU A 397 5.51 8.51 -35.05
N ALA A 398 6.52 9.02 -35.76
CA ALA A 398 6.97 8.49 -37.06
C ALA A 398 7.60 7.08 -36.95
N ASN A 399 7.97 6.67 -35.73
CA ASN A 399 8.57 5.38 -35.40
C ASN A 399 7.79 4.76 -34.24
N GLN A 400 7.47 3.48 -34.37
CA GLN A 400 7.02 2.62 -33.28
C GLN A 400 8.14 1.64 -32.91
N THR A 401 8.35 1.40 -31.63
CA THR A 401 9.29 0.38 -31.15
C THR A 401 8.51 -0.68 -30.38
N SER A 402 8.69 -1.93 -30.78
CA SER A 402 8.20 -3.11 -30.07
C SER A 402 9.42 -3.89 -29.57
N ALA A 403 9.59 -3.99 -28.26
CA ALA A 403 10.71 -4.70 -27.66
C ALA A 403 10.19 -5.86 -26.81
N VAL A 404 10.83 -7.02 -26.95
CA VAL A 404 10.66 -8.16 -26.05
C VAL A 404 11.86 -8.18 -25.12
N TYR A 405 11.58 -8.05 -23.83
CA TYR A 405 12.58 -8.11 -22.76
C TYR A 405 12.54 -9.48 -22.10
N LEU A 406 13.67 -10.17 -22.08
CA LEU A 406 13.86 -11.40 -21.31
C LEU A 406 14.88 -11.08 -20.20
N ASN A 407 14.37 -10.81 -18.99
CA ASN A 407 15.19 -10.77 -17.79
C ASN A 407 15.35 -12.20 -17.28
N VAL A 408 16.51 -12.81 -17.54
CA VAL A 408 16.84 -14.11 -16.96
C VAL A 408 17.37 -13.87 -15.54
N VAL A 409 16.66 -14.44 -14.56
CA VAL A 409 16.78 -14.20 -13.09
C VAL A 409 18.19 -14.45 -12.51
N ASN A 410 19.17 -14.92 -13.29
CA ASN A 410 20.49 -15.31 -12.75
C ASN A 410 21.70 -14.75 -13.51
N THR A 411 21.50 -13.78 -14.40
CA THR A 411 22.61 -13.06 -15.03
C THR A 411 22.28 -11.58 -15.04
N SER A 412 23.21 -10.73 -14.61
CA SER A 412 23.15 -9.26 -14.74
C SER A 412 23.11 -8.77 -16.21
N VAL A 413 22.80 -9.65 -17.15
CA VAL A 413 22.72 -9.43 -18.59
C VAL A 413 21.27 -9.66 -19.02
N ALA A 414 20.54 -8.58 -19.26
CA ALA A 414 19.24 -8.65 -19.90
C ALA A 414 19.40 -9.09 -21.36
N SER A 415 18.69 -10.13 -21.78
CA SER A 415 18.58 -10.47 -23.20
C SER A 415 17.43 -9.66 -23.79
N LYS A 416 17.73 -8.79 -24.75
CA LYS A 416 16.74 -7.93 -25.41
C LYS A 416 16.67 -8.27 -26.89
N ARG A 417 15.45 -8.42 -27.40
CA ARG A 417 15.12 -8.34 -28.82
C ARG A 417 14.34 -7.05 -29.04
N GLU A 418 14.74 -6.28 -30.03
CA GLU A 418 14.09 -5.02 -30.39
C GLU A 418 13.70 -5.04 -31.86
N ASP A 419 12.42 -4.89 -32.13
CA ASP A 419 11.89 -4.66 -33.48
C ASP A 419 11.43 -3.18 -33.54
N THR A 420 12.04 -2.38 -34.42
CA THR A 420 11.59 -1.00 -34.67
C THR A 420 10.83 -0.95 -35.99
N ILE A 421 9.64 -0.38 -35.98
CA ILE A 421 8.80 -0.18 -37.14
C ILE A 421 8.73 1.31 -37.42
N LYS A 422 9.29 1.76 -38.55
CA LYS A 422 9.13 3.12 -39.04
C LYS A 422 7.92 3.17 -39.96
N ILE A 423 6.97 4.07 -39.69
CA ILE A 423 5.75 4.22 -40.46
C ILE A 423 5.76 5.60 -41.11
N GLY A 424 5.79 5.63 -42.44
CA GLY A 424 5.65 6.83 -43.25
C GLY A 424 4.36 6.82 -44.08
N PRO A 425 4.01 7.92 -44.76
CA PRO A 425 2.90 7.93 -45.71
C PRO A 425 3.15 6.90 -46.83
N GLY A 426 2.37 5.82 -46.87
CA GLY A 426 2.39 4.82 -47.95
C GLY A 426 3.48 3.75 -47.88
N ALA A 427 4.41 3.81 -46.92
CA ALA A 427 5.49 2.81 -46.77
C ALA A 427 5.87 2.61 -45.30
N SER A 428 6.31 1.39 -44.98
CA SER A 428 6.85 1.03 -43.67
C SER A 428 8.17 0.29 -43.81
N GLU A 429 9.04 0.45 -42.81
CA GLU A 429 10.29 -0.29 -42.68
C GLU A 429 10.32 -0.99 -41.32
N VAL A 430 10.76 -2.24 -41.30
CA VAL A 430 10.98 -3.02 -40.07
C VAL A 430 12.47 -3.24 -39.88
N THR A 431 13.00 -2.97 -38.70
CA THR A 431 14.39 -3.29 -38.35
C THR A 431 14.43 -4.16 -37.09
N ARG A 432 15.22 -5.24 -37.13
CA ARG A 432 15.39 -6.17 -36.00
C ARG A 432 16.80 -6.13 -35.44
N TYR A 433 16.89 -5.98 -34.12
CA TYR A 433 18.13 -6.05 -33.35
C TYR A 433 18.10 -7.18 -32.31
N VAL A 434 19.27 -7.74 -32.05
CA VAL A 434 19.55 -8.63 -30.91
C VAL A 434 20.70 -8.06 -30.09
N ILE A 435 20.76 -8.34 -28.78
CA ILE A 435 21.90 -7.92 -27.95
C ILE A 435 23.07 -8.91 -28.13
N SER A 436 24.27 -8.38 -28.37
CA SER A 436 25.54 -9.11 -28.38
C SER A 436 26.59 -8.25 -27.68
N GLY A 437 27.28 -8.80 -26.66
CA GLY A 437 28.28 -8.03 -25.89
C GLY A 437 27.73 -6.75 -25.26
N SER A 438 26.49 -6.81 -24.74
CA SER A 438 25.75 -5.67 -24.17
C SER A 438 25.42 -4.53 -25.14
N SER A 439 25.58 -4.73 -26.45
CA SER A 439 25.23 -3.74 -27.49
C SER A 439 24.20 -4.30 -28.48
N PRO A 440 23.25 -3.48 -28.97
CA PRO A 440 22.36 -3.88 -30.06
C PRO A 440 23.15 -4.19 -31.34
N ARG A 441 22.91 -5.35 -31.92
CA ARG A 441 23.45 -5.80 -33.20
C ARG A 441 22.30 -5.95 -34.19
N LEU A 442 22.42 -5.27 -35.33
CA LEU A 442 21.47 -5.40 -36.44
C LEU A 442 21.47 -6.84 -36.95
N THR A 443 20.28 -7.41 -37.13
CA THR A 443 20.11 -8.74 -37.72
C THR A 443 19.38 -8.69 -39.05
N MET A 444 18.40 -7.80 -39.19
CA MET A 444 17.58 -7.73 -40.40
C MET A 444 16.96 -6.33 -40.58
N ARG A 445 16.78 -5.90 -41.83
CA ARG A 445 15.84 -4.82 -42.21
C ARG A 445 14.94 -5.26 -43.35
N GLU A 446 13.66 -4.93 -43.28
CA GLU A 446 12.67 -5.17 -44.31
C GLU A 446 12.20 -3.83 -44.89
N ASN A 447 12.20 -3.72 -46.21
CA ASN A 447 11.76 -2.54 -46.97
C ASN A 447 12.50 -1.23 -46.61
N HIS A 448 13.78 -1.33 -46.22
CA HIS A 448 14.60 -0.14 -45.96
C HIS A 448 14.69 0.72 -47.23
N GLY A 449 14.26 1.97 -47.16
CA GLY A 449 14.26 2.88 -48.31
C GLY A 449 13.20 2.59 -49.38
N ASP A 450 12.19 1.76 -49.06
CA ASP A 450 11.07 1.40 -49.97
C ASP A 450 11.48 0.58 -51.21
N PHE A 451 12.52 -0.25 -51.07
CA PHE A 451 13.01 -1.11 -52.17
C PHE A 451 12.36 -2.50 -52.24
N GLY A 452 11.42 -2.83 -51.35
CA GLY A 452 10.81 -4.16 -51.27
C GLY A 452 11.78 -5.29 -50.90
N SER A 453 12.98 -4.97 -50.43
CA SER A 453 14.06 -5.92 -50.16
C SER A 453 14.19 -6.28 -48.67
N VAL A 454 14.85 -7.41 -48.40
CA VAL A 454 15.27 -7.81 -47.06
C VAL A 454 16.79 -7.75 -46.97
N ASN A 455 17.30 -6.91 -46.08
CA ASN A 455 18.71 -6.86 -45.73
C ASN A 455 18.95 -7.83 -44.56
N ILE A 456 19.73 -8.89 -44.78
CA ILE A 456 20.07 -9.89 -43.77
C ILE A 456 21.53 -9.69 -43.34
N ALA A 457 21.76 -9.53 -42.04
CA ALA A 457 23.12 -9.43 -41.52
C ALA A 457 23.85 -10.77 -41.62
N PHE A 458 25.14 -10.74 -41.97
CA PHE A 458 26.02 -11.91 -42.00
C PHE A 458 27.17 -11.76 -40.98
N SER A 459 27.83 -12.87 -40.66
CA SER A 459 29.02 -12.83 -39.80
C SER A 459 30.23 -12.32 -40.57
N GLY A 460 30.96 -11.35 -40.01
CA GLY A 460 32.21 -10.85 -40.60
C GLY A 460 33.40 -11.83 -40.49
N THR A 461 33.19 -12.98 -39.84
CA THR A 461 34.20 -14.01 -39.61
C THR A 461 33.63 -15.39 -39.93
N VAL A 462 34.52 -16.34 -40.22
CA VAL A 462 34.17 -17.76 -40.39
C VAL A 462 33.36 -18.25 -39.20
N LEU A 463 32.15 -18.75 -39.46
CA LEU A 463 31.28 -19.29 -38.43
C LEU A 463 31.74 -20.69 -38.01
N PRO A 464 31.74 -21.01 -36.71
CA PRO A 464 31.92 -22.37 -36.23
C PRO A 464 30.65 -23.20 -36.47
N ASP A 465 30.75 -24.51 -36.37
CA ASP A 465 29.70 -25.46 -36.72
C ASP A 465 28.45 -25.31 -35.80
N GLU A 466 28.66 -24.93 -34.54
CA GLU A 466 27.60 -24.70 -33.54
C GLU A 466 26.73 -23.47 -33.84
N ALA A 467 27.12 -22.63 -34.82
CA ALA A 467 26.34 -21.46 -35.21
C ALA A 467 25.04 -21.80 -35.95
N VAL A 468 24.87 -23.03 -36.42
CA VAL A 468 23.68 -23.51 -37.15
C VAL A 468 23.18 -24.81 -36.50
N PRO A 469 22.60 -24.71 -35.28
CA PRO A 469 22.26 -25.89 -34.49
C PRO A 469 21.04 -26.65 -35.04
N ASP A 470 20.13 -25.96 -35.73
CA ASP A 470 18.86 -26.51 -36.18
C ASP A 470 18.97 -27.14 -37.57
N ALA A 471 18.38 -28.33 -37.74
CA ALA A 471 18.30 -28.99 -39.03
C ALA A 471 17.51 -28.14 -40.05
N ASN A 472 17.94 -28.18 -41.31
CA ASN A 472 17.37 -27.44 -42.43
C ASN A 472 17.41 -25.92 -42.26
N SER A 473 18.54 -25.44 -41.73
CA SER A 473 18.82 -24.01 -41.58
C SER A 473 20.22 -23.66 -42.12
N TYR A 474 20.47 -22.37 -42.33
CA TYR A 474 21.76 -21.87 -42.79
C TYR A 474 22.10 -20.52 -42.16
N ALA A 475 23.40 -20.23 -42.06
CA ALA A 475 23.91 -18.92 -41.67
C ALA A 475 25.00 -18.46 -42.64
N VAL A 476 25.00 -17.16 -42.96
CA VAL A 476 25.93 -16.56 -43.92
C VAL A 476 27.08 -15.88 -43.21
N TYR A 477 28.29 -16.03 -43.75
CA TYR A 477 29.49 -15.38 -43.25
C TYR A 477 30.46 -14.97 -44.36
N TRP A 478 31.38 -14.09 -44.01
CA TRP A 478 32.50 -13.69 -44.87
C TRP A 478 33.73 -14.53 -44.55
N ASP A 479 34.26 -15.25 -45.55
CA ASP A 479 35.45 -16.10 -45.39
C ASP A 479 36.79 -15.37 -45.64
N GLY A 480 36.72 -14.06 -45.88
CA GLY A 480 37.85 -13.22 -46.29
C GLY A 480 37.84 -12.90 -47.78
N THR A 481 37.19 -13.72 -48.61
CA THR A 481 37.13 -13.54 -50.07
C THR A 481 35.70 -13.63 -50.64
N ASN A 482 34.86 -14.51 -50.11
CA ASN A 482 33.51 -14.77 -50.58
C ASN A 482 32.51 -14.70 -49.43
N LEU A 483 31.25 -14.40 -49.77
CA LEU A 483 30.12 -14.77 -48.93
C LEU A 483 29.93 -16.29 -49.02
N THR A 484 29.91 -16.94 -47.87
CA THR A 484 29.77 -18.38 -47.73
C THR A 484 28.63 -18.71 -46.77
N ALA A 485 27.82 -19.70 -47.11
CA ALA A 485 26.79 -20.26 -46.24
C ALA A 485 27.34 -21.49 -45.51
N LEU A 486 27.17 -21.54 -44.19
CA LEU A 486 27.19 -22.77 -43.41
C LEU A 486 25.76 -23.32 -43.37
N ILE A 487 25.56 -24.54 -43.85
CA ILE A 487 24.25 -25.16 -44.06
C ILE A 487 24.18 -26.44 -43.23
N ASN A 488 23.13 -26.57 -42.40
CA ASN A 488 22.80 -27.80 -41.70
C ASN A 488 21.66 -28.49 -42.43
N HIS A 489 21.95 -29.56 -43.17
CA HIS A 489 20.96 -30.38 -43.86
C HIS A 489 20.75 -31.68 -43.09
N ASP A 490 19.60 -31.80 -42.40
CA ASP A 490 19.25 -32.96 -41.58
C ASP A 490 20.37 -33.42 -40.60
N GLY A 491 21.07 -32.47 -39.98
CA GLY A 491 22.16 -32.72 -39.03
C GLY A 491 23.55 -32.82 -39.68
N VAL A 492 23.65 -32.77 -41.00
CA VAL A 492 24.92 -32.78 -41.74
C VAL A 492 25.31 -31.36 -42.13
N LEU A 493 26.48 -30.92 -41.66
CA LEU A 493 26.99 -29.57 -41.90
C LEU A 493 27.84 -29.51 -43.17
N THR A 494 27.53 -28.54 -44.03
CA THR A 494 28.27 -28.26 -45.27
C THR A 494 28.52 -26.76 -45.43
N ARG A 495 29.56 -26.38 -46.20
CA ARG A 495 29.90 -24.97 -46.48
C ARG A 495 29.86 -24.70 -47.98
N GLN A 496 29.06 -23.73 -48.40
CA GLN A 496 28.84 -23.41 -49.81
C GLN A 496 29.09 -21.92 -50.09
N LYS A 497 29.90 -21.62 -51.11
CA LYS A 497 30.13 -20.25 -51.57
C LYS A 497 28.88 -19.72 -52.28
N LEU A 498 28.45 -18.52 -51.89
CA LEU A 498 27.28 -17.83 -52.44
C LEU A 498 27.65 -16.78 -53.49
N THR A 499 28.86 -16.24 -53.38
CA THR A 499 29.44 -15.31 -54.37
C THR A 499 30.63 -15.95 -55.04
N THR A 500 30.87 -15.55 -56.29
CA THR A 500 32.01 -15.96 -57.11
C THR A 500 32.88 -14.78 -57.48
#